data_AF-A0A1H8Z4I9-F1
#
_entry.id   AF-A0A1H8Z4I9-F1
#
_cell.length_a   1.000
_cell.length_b   1.000
_cell.length_c   1.000
_cell.angle_alpha   90.00
_cell.angle_beta   90.00
_cell.angle_gamma   90.00
#
_symmetry.space_group_name_H-M   'P 1'
#
loop_
_entity.id
_entity.type
_entity.pdbx_description
1 polymer ?
#
loop_
_entity_poly.entity_id
_entity_poly.type
_entity_poly.pdbx_seq_one_letter_code
_entity_poly.pdbx_strand_id
1 'polypeptide(L)' 'MPVLMANHAGITGGWQSAGRSALWADSGERVAEIEGAGEGLLIASRDGSDWAARTLTISL' A
#
# COMPACT_ATOMS: atom_id res chain seq x y z
N MET A 1 5.60 6.54 14.83
CA MET A 1 6.26 5.40 14.15
C MET A 1 5.57 5.20 12.81
N PRO A 2 6.29 5.15 11.67
CA PRO A 2 5.64 4.88 10.38
C PRO A 2 5.10 3.46 10.32
N VAL A 3 4.05 3.24 9.55
CA VAL A 3 3.40 1.93 9.39
C VAL A 3 3.35 1.56 7.92
N LEU A 4 3.90 0.40 7.57
CA LEU A 4 3.73 -0.22 6.26
C LEU A 4 2.84 -1.46 6.42
N MET A 5 1.70 -1.45 5.76
CA MET A 5 0.77 -2.58 5.72
C MET A 5 0.80 -3.22 4.34
N ALA A 6 0.99 -4.53 4.32
CA ALA A 6 0.66 -5.36 3.18
C ALA A 6 -0.66 -6.09 3.48
N ASN A 7 -1.63 -5.97 2.58
CA ASN A 7 -2.90 -6.66 2.70
C ASN A 7 -3.14 -7.55 1.47
N HIS A 8 -3.89 -8.62 1.67
CA HIS A 8 -4.35 -9.47 0.59
C HIS A 8 -5.34 -8.71 -0.30
N ALA A 9 -5.21 -8.83 -1.62
CA ALA A 9 -6.01 -8.07 -2.59
C ALA A 9 -6.79 -8.94 -3.59
N GLY A 10 -6.69 -10.27 -3.50
CA GLY A 10 -7.43 -11.21 -4.34
C GLY A 10 -8.82 -11.56 -3.81
N ILE A 11 -9.56 -12.35 -4.60
CA ILE A 11 -10.81 -12.99 -4.16
C ILE A 11 -10.47 -14.25 -3.35
N THR A 12 -11.11 -14.42 -2.20
CA THR A 12 -10.98 -15.65 -1.40
C THR A 12 -12.33 -16.04 -0.83
N GLY A 13 -12.72 -17.30 -1.03
CA GLY A 13 -14.02 -17.80 -0.57
C GLY A 13 -15.24 -17.09 -1.18
N GLY A 14 -15.09 -16.52 -2.39
CA GLY A 14 -16.15 -15.75 -3.07
C GLY A 14 -16.26 -14.28 -2.64
N TRP A 15 -15.41 -13.81 -1.74
CA TRP A 15 -15.41 -12.43 -1.26
C TRP A 15 -14.24 -11.64 -1.83
N GLN A 16 -14.50 -10.41 -2.25
CA GLN A 16 -13.47 -9.46 -2.65
C GLN A 16 -12.77 -8.93 -1.40
N SER A 17 -11.46 -9.15 -1.30
CA SER A 17 -10.65 -8.54 -0.25
C SER A 17 -10.58 -7.03 -0.41
N ALA A 18 -10.38 -6.32 0.70
CA ALA A 18 -10.24 -4.86 0.71
C ALA A 18 -8.99 -4.39 -0.05
N GLY A 19 -7.94 -5.21 -0.15
CA GLY A 19 -6.68 -4.81 -0.77
C GLY A 19 -6.05 -3.62 -0.04
N ARG A 20 -5.64 -2.61 -0.80
CA ARG A 20 -5.22 -1.30 -0.25
C ARG A 20 -4.05 -1.35 0.72
N SER A 21 -3.02 -2.13 0.38
CA SER A 21 -1.70 -2.02 1.02
C SER A 21 -1.23 -0.56 0.98
N ALA A 22 -0.72 -0.06 2.10
CA ALA A 22 -0.48 1.37 2.27
C ALA A 22 0.63 1.67 3.28
N LEU A 23 1.16 2.88 3.15
CA LEU A 23 2.17 3.48 4.02
C LEU A 23 1.59 4.70 4.71
N TRP A 24 1.77 4.77 6.03
CA TRP A 24 1.50 5.95 6.84
C TRP A 24 2.78 6.47 7.49
N ALA A 25 2.90 7.80 7.54
CA ALA A 25 3.95 8.48 8.27
C ALA A 25 3.76 8.33 9.79
N ASP A 26 4.76 8.71 10.57
CA ASP A 26 4.68 8.71 12.03
C ASP A 26 3.67 9.72 12.59
N SER A 27 3.27 10.72 11.81
CA SER A 27 2.15 11.63 12.08
C SER A 27 0.77 10.98 11.94
N GLY A 28 0.68 9.80 11.32
CA GLY A 28 -0.58 9.15 10.94
C GLY A 28 -1.11 9.57 9.57
N GLU A 29 -0.45 10.51 8.89
CA GLU A 29 -0.79 10.88 7.51
C GLU A 29 -0.49 9.74 6.53
N ARG A 30 -1.38 9.50 5.57
CA ARG A 30 -1.19 8.46 4.54
C ARG A 30 -0.26 8.97 3.45
N VAL A 31 0.90 8.33 3.31
CA VAL A 31 1.93 8.67 2.32
C VAL A 31 1.59 8.09 0.94
N ALA A 32 1.18 6.82 0.91
CA ALA A 32 0.81 6.13 -0.33
C ALA A 32 -0.11 4.95 -0.05
N GLU A 33 -0.89 4.55 -1.05
CA GLU A 33 -1.81 3.42 -1.00
C GLU A 33 -1.98 2.85 -2.40
N ILE A 34 -1.96 1.51 -2.54
CA ILE A 34 -2.39 0.84 -3.76
C ILE A 34 -3.91 0.96 -3.86
N GLU A 35 -4.42 1.48 -4.98
CA GLU A 35 -5.85 1.70 -5.13
C GLU A 35 -6.63 0.38 -5.21
N GLY A 36 -7.65 0.26 -4.36
CA GLY A 36 -8.62 -0.84 -4.42
C GLY A 36 -8.04 -2.25 -4.29
N ALA A 37 -8.59 -3.14 -5.12
CA ALA A 37 -8.28 -4.55 -5.18
C ALA A 37 -7.35 -4.88 -6.36
N GLY A 38 -6.78 -6.09 -6.36
CA GLY A 38 -5.89 -6.56 -7.42
C GLY A 38 -4.41 -6.50 -7.06
N GLU A 39 -3.58 -7.00 -7.97
CA GLU A 39 -2.14 -7.10 -7.76
C GLU A 39 -1.47 -5.73 -7.92
N GLY A 40 -0.55 -5.43 -7.02
CA GLY A 40 0.20 -4.21 -7.09
C GLY A 40 1.40 -4.19 -6.17
N LEU A 41 2.25 -3.19 -6.38
CA LEU A 41 3.45 -2.96 -5.60
C LEU A 41 3.50 -1.51 -5.13
N LEU A 42 3.78 -1.33 -3.84
CA LEU A 42 4.09 -0.04 -3.24
C LEU A 42 5.58 -0.03 -2.93
N ILE A 43 6.29 0.95 -3.48
CA ILE A 43 7.71 1.16 -3.22
C ILE A 43 7.85 2.51 -2.54
N ALA A 44 8.53 2.54 -1.39
CA ALA A 44 8.79 3.76 -0.65
C ALA A 44 10.25 3.84 -0.21
N SER A 45 10.76 5.07 -0.17
CA SER A 45 12.06 5.43 0.39
C SER A 45 11.88 6.62 1.33
N ARG A 46 12.67 6.65 2.40
CA ARG A 46 12.68 7.75 3.37
C ARG A 46 14.05 8.41 3.39
N ASP A 47 14.08 9.74 3.34
CA ASP A 47 15.27 10.54 3.63
C ASP A 47 14.92 11.52 4.77
N GLY A 48 15.53 11.35 5.93
CA GLY A 48 15.14 12.09 7.14
C GLY A 48 13.66 11.91 7.47
N SER A 49 12.89 13.01 7.49
CA SER A 49 11.44 13.01 7.68
C SER A 49 10.64 12.74 6.41
N ASP A 50 11.28 12.90 5.24
CA ASP A 50 10.58 13.03 3.97
C ASP A 50 10.41 11.67 3.31
N TRP A 51 9.22 11.45 2.76
CA TRP A 51 8.87 10.23 2.07
C TRP A 51 8.75 10.47 0.57
N ALA A 52 9.35 9.58 -0.20
CA ALA A 52 9.03 9.37 -1.60
C ALA A 52 8.40 7.99 -1.75
N ALA A 53 7.25 7.91 -2.39
CA ALA A 53 6.55 6.65 -2.61
C ALA A 53 5.87 6.63 -3.97
N ARG A 54 5.77 5.43 -4.55
CA ARG A 54 5.03 5.20 -5.78
C ARG A 54 4.31 3.85 -5.73
N THR A 55 3.21 3.77 -6.45
CA THR A 55 2.46 2.54 -6.64
C THR A 55 2.51 2.10 -8.09
N LEU A 56 2.43 0.79 -8.28
CA LEU A 56 2.40 0.14 -9.58
C LEU A 56 1.28 -0.88 -9.56
N THR A 57 0.36 -0.80 -10.52
CA THR A 57 -0.53 -1.91 -10.83
C THR A 57 0.29 -2.95 -11.59
N ILE A 58 0.19 -4.20 -11.17
CA ILE A 58 0.88 -5.32 -11.81
C ILE A 58 -0.19 -6.24 -12.41
N SER A 59 0.13 -6.87 -13.52
CA SER A 59 -0.68 -7.94 -14.10
C SER A 59 0.30 -9.04 -14.49
N LEU A 60 0.21 -10.17 -13.79
CA LEU A 60 0.99 -11.37 -14.09
C LEU A 60 0.33 -12.22 -15.19
#